data_AF-A0A1J6I5R6-F1
#
_entry.id   AF-A0A1J6I5R6-F1
#
_cell.length_a   1.000
_cell.length_b   1.000
_cell.length_c   1.000
_cell.angle_alpha   90.00
_cell.angle_beta   90.00
_cell.angle_gamma   90.00
#
_symmetry.space_group_name_H-M   'P 1'
#
loop_
_entity.id
_entity.type
_entity.pdbx_description
1 polymer ?
#
loop_
_entity_poly.entity_id
_entity_poly.type
_entity_poly.pdbx_seq_one_letter_code
_entity_poly.pdbx_strand_id
1 'polypeptide(L)'
;MADAVETVGLFNISRGPDYVLNELVKCIDLANDGVHAILLVLSIRTRFSREEQATFQSLLDLFGSKISDYMIVVFTGGDEFDENDETLDDYLGHCPEALQGTLSMCGERRVLFDNKTKDPKKMAEQLRNLLLHVNLVVEKNGGKPYTSDLFKDLKVDFKLRLDIKHLEEEVAKERAARLEAEESIKVAQKKREDMSRLMRASFGRQRQRATEELQATNLRLPGMCLIL
;
A
#
# COMPACT_ATOMS: atom_id res chain seq x y z
N MET A 1 -20.97 -25.75 -20.68
CA MET A 1 -20.81 -26.36 -19.35
C MET A 1 -20.04 -25.36 -18.51
N ALA A 2 -20.56 -25.00 -17.34
CA ALA A 2 -19.79 -24.25 -16.36
C ALA A 2 -19.26 -25.30 -15.37
N ASP A 3 -17.97 -25.54 -15.37
CA ASP A 3 -17.34 -26.44 -14.41
C ASP A 3 -17.07 -25.62 -13.15
N ALA A 4 -17.84 -25.90 -12.10
CA ALA A 4 -17.57 -25.34 -10.78
C ALA A 4 -16.45 -26.15 -10.15
N VAL A 5 -15.26 -25.54 -10.01
CA VAL A 5 -14.21 -26.11 -9.17
C VAL A 5 -14.65 -25.88 -7.72
N GLU A 6 -15.08 -26.94 -7.03
CA GLU A 6 -15.30 -26.88 -5.59
C GLU A 6 -13.96 -26.63 -4.89
N THR A 7 -13.75 -25.37 -4.54
CA THR A 7 -12.67 -25.01 -3.63
C THR A 7 -13.15 -25.11 -2.20
N VAL A 8 -12.76 -26.22 -1.57
CA VAL A 8 -12.87 -26.48 -0.14
C VAL A 8 -12.32 -25.27 0.62
N GLY A 9 -13.21 -24.37 1.04
CA GLY A 9 -12.91 -23.20 1.90
C GLY A 9 -11.69 -22.40 1.47
N LEU A 10 -11.79 -21.65 0.37
CA LEU A 10 -10.64 -20.99 -0.26
C LEU A 10 -9.84 -20.05 0.66
N PHE A 11 -10.35 -19.61 1.82
CA PHE A 11 -9.66 -18.59 2.61
C PHE A 11 -9.72 -18.82 4.11
N ASN A 12 -9.11 -19.89 4.59
CA ASN A 12 -8.53 -19.81 5.93
C ASN A 12 -7.20 -19.03 5.86
N ILE A 13 -7.28 -17.72 5.55
CA ILE A 13 -6.13 -16.80 5.42
C ILE A 13 -5.35 -16.69 6.73
N SER A 14 -5.91 -17.15 7.85
CA SER A 14 -5.18 -17.40 9.10
C SER A 14 -3.94 -18.30 8.92
N ARG A 15 -3.89 -19.11 7.84
CA ARG A 15 -2.73 -19.95 7.47
C ARG A 15 -1.63 -19.20 6.73
N GLY A 16 -1.83 -17.91 6.43
CA GLY A 16 -0.84 -17.02 5.82
C GLY A 16 -0.95 -16.91 4.30
N PRO A 17 -0.35 -15.84 3.72
CA PRO A 17 -0.44 -15.50 2.31
C PRO A 17 0.10 -16.59 1.38
N ASP A 18 1.18 -17.28 1.76
CA ASP A 18 1.79 -18.34 0.94
C ASP A 18 0.87 -19.55 0.73
N TYR A 19 0.09 -19.91 1.76
CA TYR A 19 -0.88 -21.00 1.66
C TYR A 19 -2.00 -20.65 0.68
N VAL A 20 -2.55 -19.45 0.83
CA VAL A 20 -3.62 -18.92 -0.02
C VAL A 20 -3.17 -18.82 -1.47
N LEU A 21 -1.94 -18.38 -1.67
CA LEU A 21 -1.29 -18.31 -2.98
C LEU A 21 -1.22 -19.68 -3.64
N ASN A 22 -0.76 -20.69 -2.89
CA ASN A 22 -0.56 -22.03 -3.41
C ASN A 22 -1.89 -22.72 -3.74
N GLU A 23 -2.92 -22.55 -2.91
CA GLU A 23 -4.24 -23.10 -3.18
C GLU A 23 -4.87 -22.45 -4.42
N LEU A 24 -4.81 -21.12 -4.56
CA LEU A 24 -5.32 -20.45 -5.75
C LEU A 24 -4.57 -20.86 -7.03
N VAL A 25 -3.24 -20.99 -6.99
CA VAL A 25 -2.46 -21.50 -8.13
C VAL A 25 -2.93 -22.89 -8.54
N LYS A 26 -3.09 -23.80 -7.57
CA LYS A 26 -3.63 -25.14 -7.87
C LYS A 26 -5.02 -25.07 -8.49
N CYS A 27 -5.87 -24.16 -8.04
CA CYS A 27 -7.23 -24.01 -8.58
C CYS A 27 -7.21 -23.51 -10.02
N ILE A 28 -6.32 -22.56 -10.32
CA ILE A 28 -6.13 -22.05 -11.67
C ILE A 28 -5.51 -23.12 -12.57
N ASP A 29 -4.56 -23.91 -12.07
CA ASP A 29 -3.96 -25.01 -12.83
C ASP A 29 -4.94 -26.17 -13.05
N LEU A 30 -5.90 -26.39 -12.13
CA LEU A 30 -7.01 -27.34 -12.30
C LEU A 30 -8.07 -26.84 -13.29
N ALA A 31 -8.27 -25.53 -13.35
CA ALA A 31 -9.12 -24.91 -14.35
C ALA A 31 -8.31 -24.82 -15.67
N ASN A 32 -8.38 -25.85 -16.51
CA ASN A 32 -7.59 -26.01 -17.75
C ASN A 32 -7.43 -24.71 -18.58
N ASP A 33 -8.48 -23.89 -18.66
CA ASP A 33 -8.49 -22.62 -19.40
C ASP A 33 -8.33 -21.37 -18.51
N GLY A 34 -8.27 -21.51 -17.19
CA GLY A 34 -8.26 -20.44 -16.20
C GLY A 34 -9.63 -20.20 -15.54
N VAL A 35 -9.67 -19.21 -14.65
CA VAL A 35 -10.87 -18.92 -13.83
C VAL A 35 -11.69 -17.79 -14.47
N HIS A 36 -12.94 -18.08 -14.80
CA HIS A 36 -13.83 -17.11 -15.45
C HIS A 36 -14.54 -16.17 -14.47
N ALA A 37 -14.75 -16.61 -13.23
CA ALA A 37 -15.32 -15.81 -12.17
C ALA A 37 -14.87 -16.35 -10.80
N ILE A 38 -14.70 -15.43 -9.85
CA ILE A 38 -14.34 -15.73 -8.46
C ILE A 38 -15.49 -15.27 -7.58
N LEU A 39 -15.96 -16.13 -6.67
CA LEU A 39 -17.10 -15.81 -5.80
C LEU A 39 -16.60 -15.43 -4.40
N LEU A 40 -16.87 -14.20 -3.97
CA LEU A 40 -16.66 -13.76 -2.60
C LEU A 40 -17.95 -13.94 -1.82
N VAL A 41 -18.04 -14.99 -1.00
CA VAL A 41 -19.26 -15.35 -0.28
C VAL A 41 -19.28 -14.68 1.09
N LEU A 42 -20.31 -13.86 1.34
CA LEU A 42 -20.56 -13.16 2.59
C LEU A 42 -21.93 -13.57 3.13
N SER A 43 -22.10 -13.61 4.45
CA SER A 43 -23.41 -13.87 5.07
C SER A 43 -24.01 -12.57 5.56
N ILE A 44 -25.27 -12.29 5.24
CA ILE A 44 -25.96 -11.09 5.74
C ILE A 44 -26.20 -11.16 7.25
N ARG A 45 -26.25 -12.37 7.81
CA ARG A 45 -26.47 -12.63 9.25
C ARG A 45 -25.27 -12.18 10.11
N THR A 46 -24.13 -12.00 9.47
CA THR A 46 -22.89 -11.58 10.12
C THR A 46 -22.48 -10.22 9.58
N ARG A 47 -21.97 -9.35 10.46
CA ARG A 47 -21.44 -8.06 10.02
C ARG A 47 -20.14 -8.27 9.26
N PHE A 48 -19.96 -7.50 8.18
CA PHE A 48 -18.68 -7.41 7.50
C PHE A 48 -17.59 -6.95 8.47
N SER A 49 -16.65 -7.84 8.71
CA SER A 49 -15.63 -7.79 9.74
C SER A 49 -14.32 -7.23 9.17
N ARG A 50 -13.44 -6.80 10.08
CA ARG A 50 -12.07 -6.42 9.71
C ARG A 50 -11.28 -7.58 9.10
N GLU A 51 -11.62 -8.81 9.48
CA GLU A 51 -10.98 -10.02 8.93
C GLU A 51 -11.39 -10.25 7.47
N GLU A 52 -12.67 -10.08 7.14
CA GLU A 52 -13.16 -10.15 5.76
C GLU A 52 -12.57 -9.02 4.90
N GLN A 53 -12.46 -7.80 5.46
CA GLN A 53 -11.79 -6.69 4.77
C GLN A 53 -10.30 -6.98 4.53
N ALA A 54 -9.57 -7.44 5.54
CA ALA A 54 -8.15 -7.76 5.44
C ALA A 54 -7.91 -8.92 4.46
N THR A 55 -8.82 -9.89 4.44
CA THR A 55 -8.86 -11.01 3.50
C THR A 55 -8.94 -10.50 2.07
N PHE A 56 -9.92 -9.64 1.80
CA PHE A 56 -10.10 -9.05 0.48
C PHE A 56 -8.88 -8.21 0.06
N GLN A 57 -8.34 -7.39 0.96
CA GLN A 57 -7.13 -6.62 0.68
C GLN A 57 -5.93 -7.51 0.38
N SER A 58 -5.75 -8.61 1.12
CA SER A 58 -4.67 -9.57 0.89
C SER A 58 -4.75 -10.20 -0.49
N LEU A 59 -5.97 -10.44 -1.01
CA LEU A 59 -6.15 -10.93 -2.37
C LEU A 59 -5.71 -9.90 -3.41
N LEU A 60 -6.04 -8.63 -3.22
CA LEU A 60 -5.60 -7.56 -4.12
C LEU A 60 -4.08 -7.37 -4.08
N ASP A 61 -3.48 -7.49 -2.90
CA ASP A 61 -2.04 -7.36 -2.73
C ASP A 61 -1.29 -8.52 -3.40
N LEU A 62 -1.78 -9.76 -3.23
CA LEU A 62 -1.15 -10.96 -3.78
C LEU A 62 -1.39 -11.16 -5.27
N PHE A 63 -2.60 -10.82 -5.74
CA PHE A 63 -3.06 -11.13 -7.09
C PHE A 63 -3.26 -9.88 -7.95
N GLY A 64 -2.85 -8.71 -7.46
CA GLY A 64 -3.08 -7.43 -8.11
C GLY A 64 -4.54 -7.01 -8.09
N SER A 65 -4.79 -5.72 -8.33
CA SER A 65 -6.15 -5.18 -8.36
C SER A 65 -7.03 -5.82 -9.44
N LYS A 66 -6.44 -6.33 -10.52
CA LYS A 66 -7.17 -6.96 -11.63
C LYS A 66 -7.97 -8.19 -11.21
N ILE A 67 -7.64 -8.86 -10.10
CA ILE A 67 -8.45 -9.98 -9.61
C ILE A 67 -9.88 -9.55 -9.27
N SER A 68 -10.10 -8.29 -8.83
CA SER A 68 -11.44 -7.79 -8.50
C SER A 68 -12.33 -7.71 -9.73
N ASP A 69 -11.78 -7.52 -10.94
CA ASP A 69 -12.51 -7.54 -12.21
C ASP A 69 -13.17 -8.91 -12.49
N TYR A 70 -12.65 -9.97 -11.87
CA TYR A 70 -13.18 -11.34 -11.97
C TYR A 70 -14.11 -11.71 -10.80
N MET A 71 -14.21 -10.86 -9.77
CA MET A 71 -14.97 -11.17 -8.56
C MET A 71 -16.46 -10.81 -8.65
N ILE A 72 -17.29 -11.65 -8.02
CA ILE A 72 -18.72 -11.44 -7.79
C ILE A 72 -18.96 -11.63 -6.29
N VAL A 73 -19.63 -10.67 -5.65
CA VAL A 73 -19.98 -10.76 -4.23
C VAL A 73 -21.29 -11.53 -4.07
N VAL A 74 -21.26 -12.66 -3.38
CA VAL A 74 -22.42 -13.52 -3.14
C VAL A 74 -22.86 -13.33 -1.69
N PHE A 75 -23.99 -12.67 -1.49
CA PHE A 75 -24.63 -12.59 -0.18
C PHE A 75 -25.47 -13.83 0.07
N THR A 76 -25.30 -14.45 1.23
CA THR A 76 -26.05 -15.62 1.67
C THR A 76 -26.95 -15.27 2.85
N GLY A 77 -28.00 -16.06 3.04
CA GLY A 77 -29.02 -15.81 4.07
C GLY A 77 -30.21 -15.03 3.52
N GLY A 78 -30.47 -15.08 2.21
CA GLY A 78 -31.59 -14.37 1.58
C GLY A 78 -32.97 -14.69 2.17
N ASP A 79 -33.09 -15.79 2.91
CA ASP A 79 -34.31 -16.12 3.67
C ASP A 79 -34.65 -15.10 4.76
N GLU A 80 -33.70 -14.33 5.30
CA GLU A 80 -34.02 -13.30 6.32
C GLU A 80 -34.72 -12.06 5.73
N PHE A 81 -34.60 -11.82 4.42
CA PHE A 81 -35.25 -10.69 3.75
C PHE A 81 -36.74 -10.96 3.51
N ASP A 82 -37.10 -12.21 3.18
CA ASP A 82 -38.50 -12.65 3.06
C ASP A 82 -39.26 -12.51 4.41
N GLU A 83 -38.56 -12.55 5.55
CA GLU A 83 -39.15 -12.43 6.90
C GLU A 83 -39.37 -10.97 7.35
N ASN A 84 -38.55 -10.02 6.88
CA ASN A 84 -38.51 -8.65 7.39
C ASN A 84 -39.01 -7.57 6.39
N ASP A 85 -39.43 -7.96 5.18
CA ASP A 85 -39.82 -7.06 4.08
C ASP A 85 -38.72 -6.03 3.72
N GLU A 86 -37.46 -6.42 3.97
CA GLU A 86 -36.26 -5.65 3.60
C GLU A 86 -35.67 -6.22 2.31
N THR A 87 -35.02 -5.38 1.51
CA THR A 87 -34.28 -5.81 0.32
C THR A 87 -32.77 -5.85 0.59
N LEU A 88 -32.01 -6.54 -0.27
CA LEU A 88 -30.55 -6.48 -0.22
C LEU A 88 -30.04 -5.04 -0.35
N ASP A 89 -30.70 -4.20 -1.15
CA ASP A 89 -30.29 -2.81 -1.32
C ASP A 89 -30.51 -1.98 -0.04
N ASP A 90 -31.56 -2.28 0.74
CA ASP A 90 -31.78 -1.66 2.05
C ASP A 90 -30.68 -2.05 3.05
N TYR A 91 -30.31 -3.32 3.10
CA TYR A 91 -29.17 -3.80 3.90
C TYR A 91 -27.87 -3.10 3.53
N LEU A 92 -27.60 -2.97 2.23
CA LEU A 92 -26.39 -2.30 1.72
C LEU A 92 -26.40 -0.79 1.95
N GLY A 93 -27.57 -0.16 2.01
CA GLY A 93 -27.70 1.26 2.38
C GLY A 93 -27.14 1.57 3.78
N HIS A 94 -27.12 0.57 4.67
CA HIS A 94 -26.65 0.71 6.06
C HIS A 94 -25.32 -0.01 6.31
N CYS A 95 -24.66 -0.53 5.27
CA CYS A 95 -23.46 -1.33 5.45
C CYS A 95 -22.20 -0.48 5.71
N PRO A 96 -21.13 -1.07 6.28
CA PRO A 96 -19.87 -0.36 6.50
C PRO A 96 -19.24 0.14 5.20
N GLU A 97 -18.57 1.29 5.23
CA GLU A 97 -17.84 1.87 4.09
C GLU A 97 -16.84 0.88 3.46
N ALA A 98 -16.24 0.02 4.28
CA ALA A 98 -15.34 -1.04 3.81
C ALA A 98 -16.02 -2.05 2.86
N LEU A 99 -17.29 -2.40 3.13
CA LEU A 99 -18.06 -3.27 2.25
C LEU A 99 -18.47 -2.52 0.97
N GLN A 100 -18.84 -1.25 1.08
CA GLN A 100 -19.13 -0.41 -0.09
C GLN A 100 -17.91 -0.30 -1.02
N GLY A 101 -16.72 -0.07 -0.45
CA GLY A 101 -15.47 -0.07 -1.21
C GLY A 101 -15.18 -1.41 -1.89
N THR A 102 -15.49 -2.53 -1.21
CA THR A 102 -15.37 -3.88 -1.77
C THR A 102 -16.30 -4.08 -2.97
N LEU A 103 -17.57 -3.69 -2.85
CA LEU A 103 -18.55 -3.77 -3.93
C LEU A 103 -18.16 -2.89 -5.12
N SER A 104 -17.67 -1.68 -4.85
CA SER A 104 -17.21 -0.74 -5.85
C SER A 104 -16.04 -1.29 -6.67
N MET A 105 -15.05 -1.89 -6.02
CA MET A 105 -13.92 -2.55 -6.71
C MET A 105 -14.34 -3.81 -7.47
N CYS A 106 -15.38 -4.49 -7.01
CA CYS A 106 -16.06 -5.57 -7.75
C CYS A 106 -17.07 -5.03 -8.78
N GLY A 107 -17.02 -3.75 -9.15
CA GLY A 107 -17.87 -3.12 -10.17
C GLY A 107 -19.36 -3.38 -9.97
N GLU A 108 -19.81 -3.33 -8.71
CA GLU A 108 -21.19 -3.54 -8.26
C GLU A 108 -21.78 -4.93 -8.57
N ARG A 109 -20.93 -5.92 -8.87
CA ARG A 109 -21.36 -7.30 -9.13
C ARG A 109 -21.72 -7.98 -7.82
N ARG A 110 -23.01 -8.11 -7.54
CA ARG A 110 -23.54 -8.80 -6.36
C ARG A 110 -24.74 -9.66 -6.68
N VAL A 111 -24.91 -10.75 -5.92
CA VAL A 111 -26.11 -11.60 -5.95
C VAL A 111 -26.52 -12.00 -4.55
N LEU A 112 -27.82 -12.23 -4.35
CA LEU A 112 -28.38 -12.77 -3.11
C LEU A 112 -28.78 -14.24 -3.29
N PHE A 113 -28.42 -15.07 -2.32
CA PHE A 113 -28.76 -16.48 -2.26
C PHE A 113 -29.48 -16.81 -0.96
N ASP A 114 -30.70 -17.31 -1.09
CA ASP A 114 -31.35 -18.17 -0.10
C ASP A 114 -30.87 -19.61 -0.34
N ASN A 115 -30.04 -20.11 0.58
CA ASN A 115 -29.52 -21.48 0.56
C ASN A 115 -30.49 -22.50 1.19
N LYS A 116 -31.55 -22.04 1.85
CA LYS A 116 -32.55 -22.89 2.51
C LYS A 116 -33.75 -23.17 1.62
N THR A 117 -34.02 -22.32 0.61
CA THR A 117 -35.12 -22.53 -0.33
C THR A 117 -35.14 -23.96 -0.89
N LYS A 118 -36.34 -24.53 -0.91
CA LYS A 118 -36.63 -25.84 -1.54
C LYS A 118 -37.48 -25.67 -2.80
N ASP A 119 -37.83 -24.44 -3.17
CA ASP A 119 -38.59 -24.16 -4.38
C ASP A 119 -37.67 -24.24 -5.61
N PRO A 120 -37.88 -25.21 -6.52
CA PRO A 120 -37.07 -25.35 -7.71
C PRO A 120 -37.05 -24.10 -8.60
N LYS A 121 -38.12 -23.30 -8.59
CA LYS A 121 -38.19 -22.04 -9.35
C LYS A 121 -37.26 -21.00 -8.76
N LYS A 122 -37.34 -20.74 -7.45
CA LYS A 122 -36.42 -19.83 -6.75
C LYS A 122 -34.96 -20.27 -6.92
N MET A 123 -34.67 -21.57 -6.80
CA MET A 123 -33.32 -22.10 -7.03
C MET A 123 -32.82 -21.81 -8.46
N ALA A 124 -33.67 -22.05 -9.47
CA ALA A 124 -33.32 -21.80 -10.87
C ALA A 124 -33.14 -20.30 -11.16
N GLU A 125 -33.93 -19.42 -10.53
CA GLU A 125 -33.81 -17.97 -10.66
C GLU A 125 -32.51 -17.45 -10.04
N GLN A 126 -32.15 -17.89 -8.84
CA GLN A 126 -30.87 -17.53 -8.20
C GLN A 126 -29.67 -17.96 -9.04
N LEU A 127 -29.70 -19.20 -9.56
CA LEU A 127 -28.63 -19.70 -10.42
C LEU A 127 -28.56 -18.93 -11.74
N ARG A 128 -29.71 -18.63 -12.35
CA ARG A 128 -29.76 -17.80 -13.57
C ARG A 128 -29.17 -16.42 -13.32
N ASN A 129 -29.50 -15.79 -12.18
CA ASN A 129 -28.95 -14.49 -11.82
C ASN A 129 -27.42 -14.53 -11.64
N LEU A 130 -26.89 -15.54 -10.95
CA LEU A 130 -25.45 -15.73 -10.84
C LEU A 130 -24.78 -15.90 -12.21
N LEU A 131 -25.34 -16.72 -13.09
CA LEU A 131 -24.79 -16.94 -14.44
C LEU A 131 -24.81 -15.66 -15.30
N LEU A 132 -25.78 -14.77 -15.11
CA LEU A 132 -25.77 -13.45 -15.75
C LEU A 132 -24.56 -12.63 -15.30
N HIS A 133 -24.25 -12.61 -14.00
CA HIS A 133 -23.06 -11.93 -13.49
C HIS A 133 -21.76 -12.59 -13.97
N VAL A 134 -21.70 -13.92 -14.06
CA VAL A 134 -20.54 -14.62 -14.64
C VAL A 134 -20.34 -14.21 -16.10
N ASN A 135 -21.39 -14.17 -16.90
CA ASN A 135 -21.31 -13.72 -18.29
C ASN A 135 -20.84 -12.25 -18.38
N LEU A 136 -21.32 -11.38 -17.49
CA LEU A 136 -20.86 -9.99 -17.42
C LEU A 136 -19.38 -9.88 -17.08
N VAL A 137 -18.86 -10.73 -16.19
CA VAL A 137 -17.42 -10.79 -15.88
C VAL A 137 -16.64 -11.20 -17.14
N VAL A 138 -17.08 -12.25 -17.82
CA VAL A 138 -16.43 -12.74 -19.04
C VAL A 138 -16.41 -11.67 -20.13
N GLU A 139 -17.55 -10.99 -20.35
CA GLU A 139 -17.67 -9.92 -21.34
C GLU A 139 -16.76 -8.73 -21.02
N LYS A 140 -16.78 -8.24 -19.78
CA LYS A 140 -15.94 -7.10 -19.34
C LYS A 140 -14.45 -7.41 -19.42
N ASN A 141 -14.06 -8.67 -19.27
CA ASN A 141 -12.68 -9.12 -19.41
C ASN A 141 -12.32 -9.59 -20.84
N GLY A 142 -13.18 -9.30 -21.83
CA GLY A 142 -12.91 -9.59 -23.24
C GLY A 142 -12.84 -11.08 -23.56
N GLY A 143 -13.57 -11.90 -22.81
CA GLY A 143 -13.55 -13.36 -22.92
C GLY A 143 -12.32 -14.02 -22.32
N LYS A 144 -11.40 -13.24 -21.73
CA LYS A 144 -10.13 -13.77 -21.21
C LYS A 144 -10.30 -14.22 -19.75
N PRO A 145 -10.11 -15.52 -19.45
CA PRO A 145 -10.12 -16.00 -18.08
C PRO A 145 -8.92 -15.47 -17.30
N TYR A 146 -9.00 -15.54 -15.97
CA TYR A 146 -7.88 -15.28 -15.09
C TYR A 146 -6.95 -16.50 -15.07
N THR A 147 -5.74 -16.36 -15.61
CA THR A 147 -4.81 -17.48 -15.86
C THR A 147 -3.59 -17.50 -14.94
N SER A 148 -2.91 -18.64 -14.91
CA SER A 148 -1.67 -18.85 -14.15
C SER A 148 -0.54 -17.92 -14.63
N ASP A 149 -0.51 -17.58 -15.92
CA ASP A 149 0.49 -16.65 -16.47
C ASP A 149 0.20 -15.20 -16.07
N LEU A 150 -1.07 -14.76 -16.12
CA LEU A 150 -1.46 -13.46 -15.56
C LEU A 150 -1.07 -13.38 -14.07
N PHE A 151 -1.23 -14.48 -13.35
CA PHE A 151 -0.83 -14.58 -11.97
C PHE A 151 0.71 -14.54 -11.76
N LYS A 152 1.51 -15.21 -12.60
CA LYS A 152 2.99 -15.16 -12.54
C LYS A 152 3.51 -13.75 -12.78
N ASP A 153 2.95 -13.06 -13.77
CA ASP A 153 3.31 -11.67 -14.09
C ASP A 153 3.04 -10.76 -12.89
N LEU A 154 1.89 -10.94 -12.23
CA LEU A 154 1.51 -10.15 -11.05
C LEU A 154 2.37 -10.49 -9.82
N LYS A 155 2.82 -11.74 -9.67
CA LYS A 155 3.76 -12.13 -8.60
C LYS A 155 5.14 -11.50 -8.78
N VAL A 156 5.64 -11.44 -10.03
CA VAL A 156 6.89 -10.74 -10.34
C VAL A 156 6.75 -9.25 -10.06
N ASP A 157 5.66 -8.63 -10.50
CA ASP A 157 5.38 -7.21 -10.26
C ASP A 157 5.28 -6.88 -8.76
N PHE A 158 4.59 -7.72 -7.98
CA PHE A 158 4.50 -7.56 -6.53
C PHE A 158 5.87 -7.59 -5.85
N LYS A 159 6.71 -8.57 -6.21
CA LYS A 159 8.07 -8.68 -5.65
C LYS A 159 8.93 -7.48 -6.03
N LEU A 160 8.85 -7.05 -7.28
CA LEU A 160 9.55 -5.86 -7.76
C LEU A 160 9.09 -4.61 -7.00
N ARG A 161 7.79 -4.46 -6.73
CA ARG A 161 7.23 -3.33 -5.98
C ARG A 161 7.69 -3.29 -4.53
N LEU A 162 7.83 -4.46 -3.89
CA LEU A 162 8.43 -4.59 -2.56
C LEU A 162 9.90 -4.16 -2.56
N ASP A 163 10.68 -4.65 -3.52
CA ASP A 163 12.10 -4.30 -3.65
C ASP A 163 12.28 -2.79 -3.92
N ILE A 164 11.42 -2.20 -4.75
CA ILE A 164 11.40 -0.74 -5.01
C ILE A 164 11.11 0.03 -3.72
N LYS A 165 10.09 -0.34 -2.94
CA LYS A 165 9.78 0.33 -1.67
C LYS A 165 10.96 0.28 -0.71
N HIS A 166 11.59 -0.89 -0.57
CA HIS A 166 12.76 -1.03 0.29
C HIS A 166 13.93 -0.15 -0.19
N LEU A 167 14.18 -0.10 -1.50
CA LEU A 167 15.20 0.78 -2.07
C LEU A 167 14.88 2.26 -1.86
N GLU A 168 13.61 2.67 -2.01
CA GLU A 168 13.18 4.04 -1.76
C GLU A 168 13.41 4.46 -0.31
N GLU A 169 13.10 3.59 0.66
CA GLU A 169 13.36 3.82 2.07
C GLU A 169 14.87 3.98 2.37
N GLU A 170 15.71 3.12 1.80
CA GLU A 170 17.15 3.21 1.97
C GLU A 170 17.72 4.48 1.33
N VAL A 171 17.26 4.84 0.13
CA VAL A 171 17.64 6.09 -0.54
C VAL A 171 17.20 7.31 0.27
N ALA A 172 16.01 7.27 0.89
CA ALA A 172 15.52 8.36 1.73
C ALA A 172 16.40 8.54 2.98
N LYS A 173 16.79 7.44 3.64
CA LYS A 173 17.71 7.47 4.79
C LYS A 173 19.07 8.04 4.42
N GLU A 174 19.65 7.57 3.33
CA GLU A 174 20.97 8.04 2.86
C GLU A 174 20.94 9.54 2.50
N ARG A 175 19.85 10.00 1.85
CA ARG A 175 19.66 11.43 1.55
C ARG A 175 19.56 12.27 2.81
N ALA A 176 18.82 11.82 3.82
CA ALA A 176 18.71 12.52 5.10
C ALA A 176 20.08 12.64 5.79
N ALA A 177 20.82 11.52 5.89
CA ALA A 177 22.16 11.50 6.48
C ALA A 177 23.14 12.43 5.75
N ARG A 178 23.07 12.48 4.41
CA ARG A 178 23.92 13.37 3.62
C ARG A 178 23.59 14.84 3.84
N LEU A 179 22.33 15.22 3.94
CA LEU A 179 21.92 16.59 4.23
C LEU A 179 22.41 17.04 5.62
N GLU A 180 22.26 16.17 6.63
CA GLU A 180 22.77 16.43 7.98
C GLU A 180 24.30 16.59 7.99
N ALA A 181 25.01 15.73 7.26
CA ALA A 181 26.47 15.83 7.12
C ALA A 181 26.88 17.15 6.42
N GLU A 182 26.22 17.53 5.33
CA GLU A 182 26.49 18.78 4.61
C GLU A 182 26.23 20.02 5.48
N GLU A 183 25.16 20.03 6.27
CA GLU A 183 24.89 21.10 7.24
C GLU A 183 25.96 21.16 8.33
N SER A 184 26.35 20.01 8.88
CA SER A 184 27.40 19.96 9.91
C SER A 184 28.75 20.50 9.40
N ILE A 185 29.10 20.21 8.15
CA ILE A 185 30.31 20.71 7.48
C ILE A 185 30.23 22.23 7.31
N LYS A 186 29.10 22.77 6.82
CA LYS A 186 28.89 24.21 6.67
C LYS A 186 29.01 24.95 8.01
N VAL A 187 28.43 24.39 9.08
CA VAL A 187 28.53 24.94 10.43
C VAL A 187 29.98 24.93 10.93
N ALA A 188 30.70 23.83 10.73
CA ALA A 188 32.10 23.71 11.14
C ALA A 188 33.01 24.69 10.37
N GLN A 189 32.79 24.87 9.06
CA GLN A 189 33.50 25.84 8.23
C GLN A 189 33.27 27.27 8.72
N LYS A 190 32.01 27.67 8.96
CA LYS A 190 31.68 28.99 9.48
C LYS A 190 32.33 29.26 10.84
N LYS A 191 32.26 28.29 11.77
CA LYS A 191 32.96 28.39 13.07
C LYS A 191 34.47 28.58 12.91
N ARG A 192 35.09 27.87 11.96
CA ARG A 192 36.54 27.99 11.68
C ARG A 192 36.90 29.36 11.11
N GLU A 193 36.08 29.90 10.21
CA GLU A 193 36.27 31.25 9.64
C GLU A 193 36.12 32.34 10.70
N ASP A 194 35.07 32.27 11.52
CA ASP A 194 34.82 33.21 12.61
C ASP A 194 35.98 33.20 13.63
N MET A 195 36.46 32.00 13.99
CA MET A 195 37.62 31.84 14.88
C MET A 195 38.89 32.46 14.27
N SER A 196 39.16 32.23 12.98
CA SER A 196 40.32 32.81 12.29
C SER A 196 40.24 34.34 12.27
N ARG A 197 39.05 34.90 12.04
CA ARG A 197 38.80 36.35 12.04
C ARG A 197 39.05 36.96 13.43
N LEU A 198 38.54 36.31 14.49
CA LEU A 198 38.76 36.72 15.88
C LEU A 198 40.24 36.71 16.25
N MET A 199 40.97 35.66 15.86
CA MET A 199 42.40 35.53 16.15
C MET A 199 43.21 36.63 15.45
N ARG A 200 42.94 36.91 14.16
CA ARG A 200 43.57 38.03 13.43
C ARG A 200 43.30 39.38 14.10
N ALA A 201 42.07 39.63 14.53
CA ALA A 201 41.72 40.87 15.23
C ALA A 201 42.44 41.00 16.59
N SER A 202 42.58 39.91 17.33
CA SER A 202 43.31 39.90 18.61
C SER A 202 44.80 40.20 18.42
N PHE A 203 45.47 39.50 17.49
CA PHE A 203 46.87 39.75 17.17
C PHE A 203 47.09 41.17 16.63
N GLY A 204 46.18 41.69 15.79
CA GLY A 204 46.23 43.07 15.32
C GLY A 204 46.21 44.07 16.47
N ARG A 205 45.29 43.90 17.44
CA ARG A 205 45.21 44.76 18.64
C ARG A 205 46.46 44.67 19.52
N GLN A 206 47.00 43.47 19.73
CA GLN A 206 48.25 43.31 20.49
C GLN A 206 49.42 43.99 19.80
N ARG A 207 49.55 43.83 18.47
CA ARG A 207 50.61 44.48 17.70
C ARG A 207 50.51 46.00 17.77
N GLN A 208 49.29 46.53 17.67
CA GLN A 208 49.02 47.97 17.73
C GLN A 208 49.39 48.55 19.10
N ARG A 209 48.98 47.89 20.19
CA ARG A 209 49.40 48.25 21.56
C ARG A 209 50.92 48.24 21.74
N ALA A 210 51.61 47.21 21.25
CA ALA A 210 53.06 47.12 21.33
C ALA A 210 53.75 48.26 20.55
N THR A 211 53.25 48.64 19.37
CA THR A 211 53.77 49.81 18.63
C THR A 211 53.52 51.12 19.36
N GLU A 212 52.34 51.31 19.96
CA GLU A 212 52.01 52.50 20.74
C GLU A 212 52.91 52.63 21.98
N GLU A 213 53.18 51.51 22.68
CA GLU A 213 54.11 51.47 23.82
C GLU A 213 55.55 51.82 23.41
N LEU A 214 56.04 51.28 22.28
CA LEU A 214 57.36 51.58 21.72
C LEU A 214 57.51 53.05 21.32
N GLN A 215 56.49 53.63 20.69
CA GLN A 215 56.49 55.05 20.34
C GLN A 215 56.48 55.92 21.59
N ALA A 216 55.66 55.58 22.59
CA ALA A 216 55.61 56.32 23.86
C ALA A 216 56.94 56.24 24.64
N THR A 217 57.69 55.14 24.54
CA THR A 217 59.03 55.02 25.15
C THR A 217 60.08 55.82 24.38
N ASN A 218 60.06 55.80 23.04
CA ASN A 218 60.99 56.61 22.23
C ASN A 218 60.80 58.13 22.43
N LEU A 219 59.55 58.60 22.58
CA LEU A 219 59.28 60.01 22.90
C LEU A 219 59.67 60.41 24.35
N ARG A 220 59.89 59.44 25.24
CA ARG A 220 60.28 59.67 26.64
C ARG A 220 61.80 59.61 26.88
N LEU A 221 62.61 59.36 25.87
CA LEU A 221 64.07 59.43 25.98
C LEU A 221 64.56 60.82 25.54
N PRO A 222 64.88 61.75 26.46
CA PRO A 222 65.48 63.02 26.10
C PRO A 222 66.98 62.80 25.88
N GLY A 223 67.44 63.03 24.65
CA GLY A 223 68.86 63.20 24.35
C GLY A 223 69.59 61.94 23.88
N MET A 224 69.49 61.66 22.58
CA MET A 224 70.64 61.15 21.84
C MET A 224 70.87 62.06 20.64
N CYS A 225 71.96 62.80 20.73
CA CYS A 225 72.47 63.69 19.71
C CYS A 225 72.90 62.86 18.48
N LEU A 226 72.41 63.25 17.31
CA LEU A 226 72.93 62.80 16.02
C LEU A 226 74.28 63.50 15.80
N ILE A 227 75.38 62.76 15.78
CA ILE A 227 76.65 63.23 15.20
C ILE A 227 77.04 62.19 14.15
N LEU A 228 77.38 62.69 12.95
CA LEU A 228 77.69 61.99 11.70
C LEU A 228 78.52 60.71 11.88
#